data_AF-A0A9E3MP13-F1
#
_entry.id   AF-A0A9E3MP13-F1
#
_cell.length_a   1.000
_cell.length_b   1.000
_cell.length_c   1.000
_cell.angle_alpha   90.00
_cell.angle_beta   90.00
_cell.angle_gamma   90.00
#
_symmetry.space_group_name_H-M   'P 1'
#
loop_
_entity.id
_entity.type
_entity.pdbx_description
1 polymer ?
#
loop_
_entity_poly.entity_id
_entity_poly.type
_entity_poly.pdbx_seq_one_letter_code
_entity_poly.pdbx_strand_id
1 'polypeptide(L)'
;MRGFEVATSGWMDAMAGAVAAEMDPATLAEPFSLVEIFRNLPHHIEPNGDATFAWYVCVSAAGVDVGPGSLPDPDLRILMTHAVAVKLGRLAYEDAASLAMRDDIYALAASDGSVTFEGDAKLPPLFAAALLRAHNRMAPQTL
;
A
#
# COMPACT_ATOMS: atom_id res chain seq x y z
N MET A 1 4.85 -20.72 7.94
CA MET A 1 4.74 -19.36 8.51
C MET A 1 3.26 -19.02 8.65
N ARG A 2 2.85 -18.33 9.72
CA ARG A 2 1.52 -17.72 9.78
C ARG A 2 1.59 -16.43 8.95
N GLY A 3 0.69 -16.24 8.01
CA GLY A 3 0.62 -14.97 7.27
C GLY A 3 -0.06 -13.87 8.09
N PHE A 4 -0.13 -12.68 7.53
CA PHE A 4 -0.72 -11.47 8.09
C PHE A 4 -1.96 -11.08 7.30
N GLU A 5 -3.08 -10.90 7.99
CA GLU A 5 -4.31 -10.39 7.36
C GLU A 5 -4.16 -8.88 7.10
N VAL A 6 -4.49 -8.45 5.87
CA VAL A 6 -4.40 -7.03 5.46
C VAL A 6 -5.16 -6.13 6.42
N ALA A 7 -4.59 -4.95 6.73
CA ALA A 7 -5.12 -3.96 7.67
C ALA A 7 -5.07 -4.35 9.17
N THR A 8 -4.42 -5.46 9.53
CA THR A 8 -4.12 -5.76 10.94
C THR A 8 -2.83 -5.09 11.41
N SER A 9 -2.65 -4.95 12.73
CA SER A 9 -1.40 -4.46 13.32
C SER A 9 -0.19 -5.29 12.90
N GLY A 10 -0.32 -6.63 12.88
CA GLY A 10 0.74 -7.51 12.43
C GLY A 10 1.11 -7.32 10.96
N TRP A 11 0.12 -7.03 10.10
CA TRP A 11 0.39 -6.68 8.71
C TRP A 11 1.10 -5.32 8.59
N MET A 12 0.70 -4.32 9.38
CA MET A 12 1.32 -2.99 9.37
C MET A 12 2.78 -3.06 9.87
N ASP A 13 3.05 -3.78 10.96
CA ASP A 13 4.42 -3.97 11.48
C ASP A 13 5.33 -4.64 10.43
N ALA A 14 4.81 -5.66 9.75
CA ALA A 14 5.54 -6.35 8.69
C ALA A 14 5.76 -5.45 7.45
N MET A 15 4.75 -4.68 7.04
CA MET A 15 4.87 -3.72 5.93
C MET A 15 5.88 -2.61 6.24
N ALA A 16 5.85 -2.05 7.46
CA ALA A 16 6.82 -1.06 7.91
C ALA A 16 8.25 -1.61 7.88
N GLY A 17 8.44 -2.86 8.32
CA GLY A 17 9.73 -3.56 8.23
C GLY A 17 10.19 -3.78 6.78
N ALA A 18 9.27 -4.11 5.87
CA ALA A 18 9.58 -4.26 4.45
C ALA A 18 9.95 -2.93 3.79
N VAL A 19 9.22 -1.85 4.09
CA VAL A 19 9.52 -0.49 3.62
C VAL A 19 10.89 -0.03 4.13
N ALA A 20 11.17 -0.19 5.42
CA ALA A 20 12.46 0.18 6.02
C ALA A 20 13.65 -0.58 5.41
N ALA A 21 13.42 -1.80 4.92
CA ALA A 21 14.46 -2.60 4.28
C ALA A 21 14.73 -2.20 2.81
N GLU A 22 13.78 -1.55 2.14
CA GLU A 22 13.82 -1.31 0.69
C GLU A 22 13.93 0.18 0.31
N MET A 23 13.52 1.07 1.22
CA MET A 23 13.53 2.51 1.03
C MET A 23 14.69 3.16 1.77
N ASP A 24 15.69 3.59 1.00
CA ASP A 24 16.79 4.40 1.50
C ASP A 24 16.57 5.88 1.14
N PRO A 25 16.39 6.78 2.12
CA PRO A 25 16.14 8.19 1.87
C PRO A 25 17.29 8.88 1.11
N ALA A 26 18.53 8.38 1.21
CA ALA A 26 19.65 8.93 0.43
C ALA A 26 19.53 8.63 -1.07
N THR A 27 18.84 7.54 -1.43
CA THR A 27 18.61 7.14 -2.82
C THR A 27 17.31 7.73 -3.37
N LEU A 28 16.30 7.94 -2.53
CA LEU A 28 14.96 8.42 -2.89
C LEU A 28 14.86 9.96 -2.91
N ALA A 29 15.85 10.65 -3.48
CA ALA A 29 16.09 12.11 -3.34
C ALA A 29 14.89 13.07 -3.58
N GLU A 30 13.79 12.59 -4.17
CA GLU A 30 12.55 13.34 -4.36
C GLU A 30 11.56 13.03 -3.22
N PRO A 31 11.13 14.03 -2.43
CA PRO A 31 10.09 13.85 -1.43
C PRO A 31 8.80 13.35 -2.07
N PHE A 32 8.15 12.39 -1.43
CA PHE A 32 6.88 11.85 -1.90
C PHE A 32 6.11 11.18 -0.76
N SER A 33 4.79 11.34 -0.75
CA SER A 33 3.90 10.78 0.24
C SER A 33 2.72 10.06 -0.40
N LEU A 34 2.54 8.81 0.03
CA LEU A 34 1.44 7.94 -0.37
C LEU A 34 0.56 7.67 0.84
N VAL A 35 -0.75 7.70 0.66
CA VAL A 35 -1.74 7.19 1.61
C VAL A 35 -2.59 6.15 0.89
N GLU A 36 -2.78 4.98 1.49
CA GLU A 36 -3.87 4.09 1.08
C GLU A 36 -4.91 3.94 2.18
N ILE A 37 -6.18 3.96 1.78
CA ILE A 37 -7.33 3.82 2.66
C ILE A 37 -8.14 2.61 2.23
N PHE A 38 -8.22 1.61 3.09
CA PHE A 38 -9.02 0.41 2.91
C PHE A 38 -10.39 0.60 3.57
N ARG A 39 -11.46 0.44 2.79
CA ARG A 39 -12.86 0.59 3.23
C ARG A 39 -13.55 -0.77 3.31
N ASN A 40 -14.64 -0.85 4.06
CA ASN A 40 -15.45 -2.06 4.25
C ASN A 40 -14.61 -3.20 4.87
N LEU A 41 -13.87 -2.89 5.93
CA LEU A 41 -13.15 -3.91 6.70
C LEU A 41 -14.13 -4.95 7.29
N PRO A 42 -13.75 -6.23 7.34
CA PRO A 42 -14.43 -7.22 8.16
C PRO A 42 -14.46 -6.84 9.65
N HIS A 43 -15.59 -7.04 10.32
CA HIS A 43 -15.78 -6.70 11.74
C HIS A 43 -14.69 -7.22 12.69
N HIS A 44 -14.08 -8.38 12.41
CA HIS A 44 -13.06 -8.95 13.30
C HIS A 44 -11.70 -8.23 13.22
N ILE A 45 -11.51 -7.33 12.25
CA ILE A 45 -10.29 -6.51 12.08
C ILE A 45 -10.56 -4.99 12.04
N GLU A 46 -11.78 -4.55 12.35
CA GLU A 46 -12.10 -3.12 12.45
C GLU A 46 -11.34 -2.47 13.62
N PRO A 47 -10.46 -1.49 13.36
CA PRO A 47 -9.88 -0.71 14.44
C PRO A 47 -10.99 0.16 15.05
N ASN A 48 -11.29 -0.05 16.33
CA ASN A 48 -12.25 0.76 17.10
C ASN A 48 -13.70 0.78 16.56
N GLY A 49 -14.09 -0.19 15.73
CA GLY A 49 -15.42 -0.25 15.12
C GLY A 49 -15.58 0.64 13.89
N ASP A 50 -14.49 1.23 13.39
CA ASP A 50 -14.47 1.89 12.09
C ASP A 50 -14.22 0.84 11.00
N ALA A 51 -15.08 0.80 9.99
CA ALA A 51 -14.94 -0.08 8.83
C ALA A 51 -13.83 0.38 7.86
N THR A 52 -12.86 1.16 8.35
CA THR A 52 -11.77 1.74 7.57
C THR A 52 -10.42 1.56 8.25
N PHE A 53 -9.40 1.36 7.44
CA PHE A 53 -7.99 1.39 7.86
C PHE A 53 -7.25 2.27 6.86
N ALA A 54 -6.39 3.14 7.37
CA ALA A 54 -5.50 3.94 6.54
C ALA A 54 -4.06 3.64 6.95
N TRP A 55 -3.16 3.71 5.98
CA TRP A 55 -1.72 3.74 6.23
C TRP A 55 -1.05 4.70 5.26
N TYR A 56 0.17 5.08 5.58
CA TYR A 56 0.96 5.98 4.77
C TYR A 56 2.41 5.54 4.65
N VAL A 57 3.05 6.00 3.58
CA VAL A 57 4.51 6.03 3.43
C VAL A 57 4.89 7.43 2.97
N CYS A 58 5.77 8.08 3.72
CA CYS A 58 6.28 9.41 3.43
C CYS A 58 7.80 9.35 3.35
N VAL A 59 8.36 9.85 2.25
CA VAL A 59 9.80 9.99 2.07
C VAL A 59 10.14 11.46 1.99
N SER A 60 11.15 11.86 2.74
CA SER A 60 11.67 13.22 2.76
C SER A 60 13.17 13.21 2.99
N ALA A 61 13.80 14.39 2.94
CA ALA A 61 15.20 14.54 3.31
C ALA A 61 15.51 14.13 4.77
N ALA A 62 14.50 14.12 5.65
CA ALA A 62 14.66 13.71 7.05
C ALA A 62 14.62 12.18 7.23
N GLY A 63 14.11 11.44 6.24
CA GLY A 63 13.99 9.99 6.31
C GLY A 63 12.72 9.45 5.66
N VAL A 64 12.47 8.18 5.93
CA VAL A 64 11.26 7.45 5.55
C VAL A 64 10.41 7.28 6.80
N ASP A 65 9.15 7.71 6.73
CA ASP A 65 8.14 7.51 7.76
C ASP A 65 7.01 6.63 7.19
N VAL A 66 6.60 5.62 7.95
CA VAL A 66 5.60 4.63 7.53
C VAL A 66 4.81 4.21 8.75
N GLY A 67 3.49 4.19 8.62
CA GLY A 67 2.65 3.85 9.76
C GLY A 67 1.16 3.82 9.45
N PRO A 68 0.36 3.40 10.45
CA PRO A 68 -1.09 3.50 10.37
C PRO A 68 -1.53 4.97 10.44
N GLY A 69 -2.65 5.27 9.83
CA GLY A 69 -3.25 6.60 9.78
C GLY A 69 -3.25 7.20 8.37
N SER A 70 -3.63 8.47 8.29
CA SER A 70 -3.75 9.21 7.05
C SER A 70 -3.00 10.53 7.17
N LEU A 71 -2.44 10.98 6.06
CA LEU A 71 -1.87 12.32 5.94
C LEU A 71 -2.96 13.28 5.41
N PRO A 72 -3.01 14.54 5.89
CA PRO A 72 -4.03 15.49 5.47
C PRO A 72 -3.94 15.84 3.97
N ASP A 73 -2.72 15.93 3.44
CA ASP A 73 -2.44 16.34 2.06
C ASP A 73 -1.29 15.51 1.46
N PRO A 74 -1.52 14.21 1.16
CA PRO A 74 -0.51 13.37 0.53
C PRO A 74 -0.41 13.66 -0.97
N ASP A 75 0.77 13.40 -1.55
CA ASP A 75 0.98 13.55 -3.00
C ASP A 75 0.10 12.57 -3.80
N LEU A 76 -0.13 11.38 -3.26
CA LEU A 76 -1.06 10.39 -3.79
C LEU A 76 -1.90 9.77 -2.67
N ARG A 77 -3.22 9.78 -2.85
CA ARG A 77 -4.18 9.05 -2.02
C ARG A 77 -4.89 8.00 -2.85
N ILE A 78 -4.85 6.75 -2.39
CA ILE A 78 -5.56 5.63 -2.99
C ILE A 78 -6.64 5.17 -2.03
N LEU A 79 -7.91 5.25 -2.42
CA LEU A 79 -9.00 4.68 -1.63
C LEU A 79 -9.44 3.40 -2.31
N MET A 80 -9.41 2.28 -1.61
CA MET A 80 -9.88 0.99 -2.14
C MET A 80 -10.73 0.21 -1.14
N THR A 81 -11.52 -0.75 -1.60
CA THR A 81 -12.17 -1.70 -0.68
C THR A 81 -11.14 -2.69 -0.14
N HIS A 82 -11.38 -3.23 1.06
CA HIS A 82 -10.54 -4.26 1.66
C HIS A 82 -10.39 -5.47 0.73
N ALA A 83 -11.45 -5.86 0.03
CA ALA A 83 -11.42 -6.96 -0.93
C ALA A 83 -10.45 -6.71 -2.10
N VAL A 84 -10.33 -5.47 -2.59
CA VAL A 84 -9.36 -5.09 -3.61
C VAL A 84 -7.94 -5.09 -3.03
N ALA A 85 -7.76 -4.50 -1.84
CA ALA A 85 -6.48 -4.48 -1.13
C ALA A 85 -5.93 -5.89 -0.89
N VAL A 86 -6.77 -6.85 -0.50
CA VAL A 86 -6.40 -8.25 -0.30
C VAL A 86 -5.94 -8.92 -1.60
N LYS A 87 -6.63 -8.68 -2.73
CA LYS A 87 -6.22 -9.23 -4.03
C LYS A 87 -4.85 -8.71 -4.46
N LEU A 88 -4.64 -7.40 -4.34
CA LEU A 88 -3.38 -6.75 -4.69
C LEU A 88 -2.26 -7.16 -3.73
N GLY A 89 -2.52 -7.16 -2.42
CA GLY A 89 -1.57 -7.48 -1.36
C GLY A 89 -1.03 -8.91 -1.38
N ARG A 90 -1.68 -9.82 -2.13
CA ARG A 90 -1.21 -11.20 -2.35
C ARG A 90 -0.46 -11.39 -3.68
N LEU A 91 -0.53 -10.43 -4.58
CA LEU A 91 0.07 -10.52 -5.91
C LEU A 91 1.52 -10.02 -5.86
N ALA A 92 2.49 -10.91 -6.10
CA ALA A 92 3.88 -10.53 -6.29
C ALA A 92 4.08 -9.99 -7.72
N TYR A 93 4.61 -8.78 -7.85
CA TYR A 93 4.87 -8.09 -9.11
C TYR A 93 6.28 -8.39 -9.62
N GLU A 94 6.54 -9.62 -10.04
CA GLU A 94 7.89 -10.08 -10.44
C GLU A 94 8.15 -9.97 -11.94
N ASP A 95 7.11 -9.87 -12.75
CA ASP A 95 7.19 -9.92 -14.21
C ASP A 95 6.09 -9.09 -14.90
N ALA A 96 6.12 -9.06 -16.23
CA ALA A 96 5.12 -8.33 -17.01
C ALA A 96 3.70 -8.90 -16.86
N ALA A 97 3.56 -10.20 -16.61
CA ALA A 97 2.25 -10.84 -16.50
C ALA A 97 1.55 -10.48 -15.17
N SER A 98 2.29 -10.50 -14.06
CA SER A 98 1.83 -10.06 -12.75
C SER A 98 1.53 -8.56 -12.70
N LEU A 99 2.31 -7.74 -13.40
CA LEU A 99 2.00 -6.32 -13.59
C LEU A 99 0.72 -6.09 -14.40
N ALA A 100 0.51 -6.86 -15.48
CA ALA A 100 -0.74 -6.80 -16.24
C ALA A 100 -1.94 -7.23 -15.39
N MET A 101 -1.80 -8.28 -14.58
CA MET A 101 -2.86 -8.72 -13.66
C MET A 101 -3.21 -7.65 -12.62
N ARG A 102 -2.20 -6.94 -12.08
CA ARG A 102 -2.42 -5.78 -11.21
C ARG A 102 -3.25 -4.71 -11.92
N ASP A 103 -2.89 -4.39 -13.15
CA ASP A 103 -3.56 -3.35 -13.94
C ASP A 103 -5.02 -3.75 -14.26
N ASP A 104 -5.28 -5.02 -14.55
CA ASP A 104 -6.64 -5.56 -14.73
C ASP A 104 -7.47 -5.45 -13.44
N ILE A 105 -6.88 -5.76 -12.27
CA ILE A 105 -7.54 -5.60 -10.96
C ILE A 105 -7.91 -4.13 -10.73
N TYR A 106 -6.98 -3.21 -10.98
CA TYR A 106 -7.25 -1.78 -10.84
C TYR A 106 -8.31 -1.30 -11.82
N ALA A 107 -8.26 -1.71 -13.09
CA ALA A 107 -9.23 -1.30 -14.10
C ALA A 107 -10.65 -1.78 -13.75
N LEU A 108 -10.80 -3.03 -13.33
CA LEU A 108 -12.08 -3.57 -12.90
C LEU A 108 -12.59 -2.85 -11.65
N ALA A 109 -11.76 -2.68 -10.62
CA ALA A 109 -12.14 -1.98 -9.39
C ALA A 109 -12.45 -0.50 -9.63
N ALA A 110 -11.82 0.14 -10.62
CA ALA A 110 -12.12 1.52 -10.96
C ALA A 110 -13.49 1.63 -11.64
N SER A 111 -13.87 0.63 -12.45
CA SER A 111 -15.14 0.62 -13.18
C SER A 111 -16.38 0.56 -12.28
N ASP A 112 -16.25 0.01 -11.06
CA ASP A 112 -17.33 -0.07 -10.08
C ASP A 112 -17.14 0.86 -8.86
N GLY A 113 -16.10 1.70 -8.87
CA GLY A 113 -15.79 2.65 -7.78
C GLY A 113 -15.17 2.00 -6.53
N SER A 114 -14.81 0.72 -6.59
CA SER A 114 -14.09 0.03 -5.52
C SER A 114 -12.66 0.51 -5.33
N VAL A 115 -12.08 1.22 -6.30
CA VAL A 115 -10.83 1.99 -6.14
C VAL A 115 -10.95 3.39 -6.75
N THR A 116 -10.39 4.38 -6.08
CA THR A 116 -10.23 5.74 -6.59
C THR A 116 -8.84 6.27 -6.24
N PHE A 117 -8.32 7.16 -7.09
CA PHE A 117 -7.01 7.80 -6.94
C PHE A 117 -7.21 9.32 -6.88
N GLU A 118 -6.56 9.98 -5.92
CA GLU A 118 -6.53 11.43 -5.79
C GLU A 118 -5.06 11.89 -5.70
N GLY A 119 -4.72 13.00 -6.37
CA GLY A 119 -3.35 13.52 -6.40
C GLY A 119 -2.59 13.12 -7.67
N ASP A 120 -1.25 13.11 -7.59
CA ASP A 120 -0.39 12.74 -8.71
C ASP A 120 -0.42 11.21 -8.91
N ALA A 121 -1.03 10.78 -10.02
CA ALA A 121 -1.11 9.36 -10.37
C ALA A 121 0.26 8.74 -10.68
N LYS A 122 1.33 9.53 -10.82
CA LYS A 122 2.66 9.04 -11.17
C LYS A 122 3.60 9.06 -9.97
N LEU A 123 3.86 7.86 -9.44
CA LEU A 123 4.92 7.64 -8.46
C LEU A 123 6.31 8.01 -9.04
N PRO A 124 7.20 8.67 -8.27
CA PRO A 124 8.60 8.83 -8.65
C PRO A 124 9.24 7.45 -8.91
N PRO A 125 10.05 7.28 -9.98
CA PRO A 125 10.50 5.95 -10.40
C PRO A 125 11.25 5.15 -9.33
N LEU A 126 12.10 5.81 -8.54
CA LEU A 126 12.86 5.15 -7.48
C LEU A 126 11.96 4.79 -6.28
N PHE A 127 11.00 5.65 -5.93
CA PHE A 127 10.00 5.37 -4.92
C PHE A 127 9.12 4.18 -5.35
N ALA A 128 8.62 4.19 -6.59
CA ALA A 128 7.82 3.11 -7.14
C ALA A 128 8.57 1.76 -7.13
N ALA A 129 9.84 1.76 -7.54
CA ALA A 129 10.66 0.56 -7.52
C ALA A 129 10.90 0.03 -6.10
N ALA A 130 11.12 0.91 -5.12
CA ALA A 130 11.32 0.52 -3.72
C ALA A 130 10.03 0.00 -3.07
N LEU A 131 8.90 0.67 -3.30
CA LEU A 131 7.60 0.23 -2.82
C LEU A 131 7.22 -1.12 -3.40
N LEU A 132 7.50 -1.36 -4.68
CA LEU A 132 7.27 -2.65 -5.34
C LEU A 132 8.11 -3.77 -4.74
N ARG A 133 9.38 -3.53 -4.39
CA ARG A 133 10.20 -4.52 -3.67
C ARG A 133 9.66 -4.80 -2.27
N ALA A 134 9.24 -3.77 -1.52
CA ALA A 134 8.63 -3.94 -0.21
C ALA A 134 7.33 -4.77 -0.30
N HIS A 135 6.48 -4.45 -1.29
CA HIS A 135 5.26 -5.19 -1.60
C HIS A 135 5.56 -6.66 -1.92
N ASN A 136 6.51 -6.94 -2.80
CA ASN A 136 6.84 -8.32 -3.18
C ASN A 136 7.38 -9.15 -2.00
N ARG A 137 8.07 -8.51 -1.04
CA ARG A 137 8.47 -9.18 0.22
C ARG A 137 7.28 -9.50 1.10
N MET A 138 6.22 -8.68 1.06
CA MET A 138 5.00 -8.86 1.82
C MET A 138 4.03 -9.86 1.18
N ALA A 139 3.94 -9.90 -0.15
CA ALA A 139 2.99 -10.73 -0.90
C ALA A 139 2.89 -12.20 -0.43
N PRO A 140 3.99 -12.96 -0.26
CA PRO A 140 3.92 -14.36 0.18
C PRO A 140 3.52 -14.53 1.66
N GLN A 141 3.47 -13.43 2.42
CA GLN A 141 3.12 -13.40 3.83
C GLN A 141 1.70 -12.85 4.06
N THR A 142 1.04 -12.30 3.04
CA THR A 142 -0.32 -11.74 3.16
C THR A 142 -1.38 -12.85 3.11
N LEU A 143 -2.32 -12.84 4.06
CA LEU A 143 -3.42 -13.82 4.16
C LEU A 143 -4.63 -13.52 3.32
#